data_AF-A0A6P6MTU3-F1
#
_entry.id   AF-A0A6P6MTU3-F1
#
_cell.length_a   1.000
_cell.length_b   1.000
_cell.length_c   1.000
_cell.angle_alpha   90.00
_cell.angle_beta   90.00
_cell.angle_gamma   90.00
#
_symmetry.space_group_name_H-M   'P 1'
#
loop_
_entity.id
_entity.type
_entity.pdbx_description
1 polymer ?
#
loop_
_entity_poly.entity_id
_entity_poly.type
_entity_poly.pdbx_seq_one_letter_code
_entity_poly.pdbx_strand_id
1 'polypeptide(L)'
;MWTPTEDEKIGVVVCSFRGSVSLGLTLELGETVHILEKCEGWYRGFSTKKPSIKGIFPAGYVHLKKAVVTNRGQYETVVPLEDPIITEVTSTLQEWSVLWKQLYVKHKVDLFYKLRHVMNELIDLRRQLLSGHLTQDQVREVKRHITVRLDWGNE
;
A
#
# COMPACT_ATOMS: atom_id res chain seq x y z
N MET A 1 18.38 14.80 17.49
CA MET A 1 18.51 15.56 16.22
C MET A 1 17.97 14.71 15.09
N TRP A 2 17.27 15.29 14.10
CA TRP A 2 16.76 14.55 12.95
C TRP A 2 17.90 14.07 12.05
N THR A 3 17.89 12.79 11.70
CA THR A 3 18.86 12.17 10.80
C THR A 3 18.16 11.53 9.60
N PRO A 4 18.66 11.70 8.37
CA PRO A 4 18.13 11.00 7.21
C PRO A 4 18.16 9.49 7.42
N THR A 5 17.10 8.79 7.03
CA THR A 5 17.11 7.32 7.05
C THR A 5 17.85 6.79 5.83
N GLU A 6 18.60 5.69 5.99
CA GLU A 6 19.27 5.04 4.86
C GLU A 6 18.45 3.85 4.32
N ASP A 7 18.03 2.95 5.20
CA ASP A 7 17.31 1.73 4.83
C ASP A 7 15.81 1.78 5.19
N GLU A 8 15.48 2.51 6.27
CA GLU A 8 14.10 2.70 6.74
C GLU A 8 13.38 3.71 5.85
N LYS A 9 12.98 3.29 4.66
CA LYS A 9 12.40 4.17 3.63
C LYS A 9 10.91 4.01 3.42
N ILE A 10 10.38 2.81 3.59
CA ILE A 10 8.96 2.51 3.43
C ILE A 10 8.47 1.74 4.63
N GLY A 11 7.25 2.06 5.08
CA GLY A 11 6.56 1.27 6.08
C GLY A 11 5.06 1.29 5.88
N VAL A 12 4.37 0.42 6.62
CA VAL A 12 2.91 0.37 6.71
C VAL A 12 2.50 0.72 8.13
N VAL A 13 1.50 1.58 8.25
CA VAL A 13 0.94 2.02 9.52
C VAL A 13 0.18 0.87 10.17
N VAL A 14 0.62 0.44 11.36
CA VAL A 14 -0.01 -0.65 12.14
C VAL A 14 -0.92 -0.14 13.26
N CYS A 15 -0.90 1.16 13.54
CA CYS A 15 -1.80 1.82 14.46
C CYS A 15 -2.16 3.21 13.92
N SER A 16 -3.44 3.57 13.92
CA SER A 16 -3.87 4.88 13.41
C SER A 16 -3.32 6.01 14.29
N PHE A 17 -2.87 7.08 13.67
CA PHE A 17 -2.31 8.26 14.34
C PHE A 17 -3.07 9.51 13.92
N ARG A 18 -3.61 10.26 14.88
CA ARG A 18 -4.48 11.42 14.62
C ARG A 18 -3.73 12.74 14.42
N GLY A 19 -2.39 12.72 14.35
CA GLY A 19 -1.60 13.94 14.21
C GLY A 19 -1.73 14.90 15.39
N SER A 20 -1.91 14.38 16.62
CA SER A 20 -2.20 15.17 17.83
C SER A 20 -1.04 16.04 18.35
N VAL A 21 0.05 16.15 17.59
CA VAL A 21 1.25 16.91 17.93
C VAL A 21 1.53 17.95 16.85
N SER A 22 2.31 18.98 17.16
CA SER A 22 2.78 19.94 16.15
C SER A 22 3.51 19.23 15.01
N LEU A 23 3.15 19.54 13.77
CA LEU A 23 3.65 18.88 12.56
C LEU A 23 3.29 17.38 12.45
N GLY A 24 2.39 16.87 13.29
CA GLY A 24 1.93 15.48 13.26
C GLY A 24 1.20 15.16 11.96
N LEU A 25 1.59 14.08 11.30
CA LEU A 25 0.92 13.59 10.10
C LEU A 25 -0.23 12.66 10.48
N THR A 26 -1.47 12.99 10.13
CA THR A 26 -2.59 12.06 10.31
C THR A 26 -2.44 10.86 9.39
N LEU A 27 -2.48 9.67 9.97
CA LEU A 27 -2.26 8.39 9.30
C LEU A 27 -3.32 7.37 9.71
N GLU A 28 -3.84 6.64 8.74
CA GLU A 28 -4.80 5.56 8.96
C GLU A 28 -4.12 4.18 8.97
N LEU A 29 -4.72 3.24 9.69
CA LEU A 29 -4.23 1.86 9.72
C LEU A 29 -4.16 1.27 8.30
N GLY A 30 -3.04 0.65 7.97
CA GLY A 30 -2.77 0.05 6.67
C GLY A 30 -2.24 1.03 5.62
N GLU A 31 -2.10 2.33 5.90
CA GLU A 31 -1.49 3.27 4.97
C GLU A 31 0.01 3.01 4.80
N THR A 32 0.49 3.15 3.57
CA THR A 32 1.92 3.11 3.26
C THR A 32 2.51 4.52 3.43
N VAL A 33 3.63 4.61 4.13
CA VAL A 33 4.38 5.84 4.35
C VAL A 33 5.78 5.75 3.76
N HIS A 34 6.25 6.85 3.19
CA HIS A 34 7.66 7.07 2.93
C HIS A 34 8.28 7.77 4.12
N ILE A 35 9.43 7.27 4.57
CA ILE A 35 10.19 7.78 5.70
C ILE A 35 11.44 8.46 5.14
N LEU A 36 11.63 9.71 5.54
CA LEU A 36 12.76 10.54 5.10
C LEU A 36 13.83 10.64 6.18
N GLU A 37 13.39 10.83 7.43
CA GLU A 37 14.26 11.11 8.56
C GLU A 37 13.70 10.45 9.82
N LYS A 38 14.57 10.27 10.82
CA LYS A 38 14.21 9.77 12.16
C LYS A 38 14.81 10.62 13.27
N CYS A 39 14.14 10.66 14.41
CA CYS A 39 14.62 11.28 15.64
C CYS A 39 13.96 10.62 16.83
N GLU A 40 14.72 9.98 17.73
CA GLU A 40 14.27 9.54 19.07
C GLU A 40 12.87 8.88 19.09
N GLY A 41 12.67 7.83 18.29
CA GLY A 41 11.40 7.10 18.24
C GLY A 41 10.31 7.75 17.39
N TRP A 42 10.63 8.81 16.65
CA TRP A 42 9.78 9.44 15.65
C TRP A 42 10.38 9.31 14.25
N TYR A 43 9.50 9.20 13.27
CA TYR A 43 9.81 9.35 11.86
C TYR A 43 9.24 10.66 11.33
N ARG A 44 9.87 11.20 10.29
CA ARG A 44 9.35 12.28 9.47
C ARG A 44 9.25 11.78 8.04
N GLY A 45 8.11 12.03 7.41
CA GLY A 45 7.78 11.43 6.14
C GLY A 45 6.45 11.92 5.57
N PHE A 46 5.91 11.14 4.65
CA PHE A 46 4.61 11.41 4.02
C PHE A 46 3.87 10.11 3.70
N SER A 47 2.54 10.19 3.60
CA SER A 47 1.70 9.09 3.12
C SER A 47 1.80 8.98 1.60
N THR A 48 1.90 7.78 1.04
CA THR A 48 1.95 7.58 -0.42
C THR A 48 0.69 8.09 -1.11
N LYS A 49 -0.44 8.18 -0.40
CA LYS A 49 -1.69 8.77 -0.90
C LYS A 49 -1.63 10.30 -1.00
N LYS A 50 -0.78 10.97 -0.21
CA LYS A 50 -0.70 12.43 -0.09
C LYS A 50 0.77 12.89 0.01
N PRO A 51 1.57 12.73 -1.06
CA PRO A 51 3.01 12.96 -1.01
C PRO A 51 3.41 14.44 -0.79
N SER A 52 2.51 15.37 -1.06
CA SER A 52 2.73 16.81 -0.84
C SER A 52 2.72 17.21 0.65
N ILE A 53 2.13 16.38 1.52
CA ILE A 53 1.98 16.68 2.94
C ILE A 53 3.02 15.89 3.72
N LYS A 54 3.99 16.60 4.31
CA LYS A 54 5.03 16.02 5.16
C LYS A 54 4.70 16.29 6.62
N GLY A 55 4.99 15.32 7.48
CA GLY A 55 4.84 15.47 8.93
C GLY A 55 5.54 14.35 9.69
N ILE A 56 5.37 14.38 11.01
CA ILE A 56 6.00 13.43 11.93
C ILE A 56 4.99 12.40 12.43
N PHE A 57 5.46 11.19 12.72
CA PHE A 57 4.65 10.11 13.27
C PHE A 57 5.51 9.16 14.11
N PRO A 58 4.94 8.47 15.12
CA PRO A 58 5.71 7.58 15.98
C PRO A 58 6.27 6.38 15.21
N ALA A 59 7.53 6.04 15.44
CA ALA A 59 8.19 4.90 14.80
C ALA A 59 7.51 3.57 15.16
N GLY A 60 7.09 3.41 16.41
CA GLY A 60 6.37 2.21 16.87
C GLY A 60 5.00 1.99 16.24
N TYR A 61 4.48 2.96 15.48
CA TYR A 61 3.21 2.85 14.77
C TYR A 61 3.39 2.37 13.33
N VAL A 62 4.64 2.11 12.91
CA VAL A 62 4.99 1.78 11.54
C VAL A 62 5.74 0.46 11.51
N HIS A 63 5.24 -0.48 10.71
CA HIS A 63 5.97 -1.69 10.36
C HIS A 63 6.78 -1.45 9.09
N LEU A 64 8.10 -1.57 9.20
CA LEU A 64 9.02 -1.33 8.08
C LEU A 64 8.86 -2.40 6.99
N LYS A 65 8.82 -1.94 5.74
CA LYS A 65 8.89 -2.80 4.56
C LYS A 65 10.29 -2.71 3.96
N LYS A 66 10.79 -3.84 3.47
CA LYS A 66 12.06 -3.86 2.74
C LYS A 66 11.89 -3.18 1.38
N ALA A 67 12.87 -2.37 1.01
CA ALA A 67 12.91 -1.67 -0.27
C ALA A 67 14.35 -1.65 -0.80
N VAL A 68 14.48 -1.59 -2.12
CA VAL A 68 15.72 -1.26 -2.80
C VAL A 68 15.80 0.25 -2.94
N VAL A 69 16.92 0.82 -2.53
CA VAL A 69 17.19 2.25 -2.63
C VAL A 69 18.28 2.47 -3.68
N THR A 70 17.97 3.26 -4.71
CA THR A 70 18.94 3.67 -5.74
C THR A 70 19.02 5.19 -5.80
N ASN A 71 20.08 5.74 -6.42
CA ASN A 71 20.27 7.19 -6.61
C ASN A 71 20.24 8.01 -5.30
N ARG A 72 20.84 7.50 -4.22
CA ARG A 72 20.87 8.15 -2.89
C ARG A 72 21.18 9.65 -3.00
N GLY A 73 20.43 10.47 -2.26
CA GLY A 73 20.53 11.93 -2.29
C GLY A 73 19.25 12.59 -2.83
N GLN A 74 19.41 13.64 -3.64
CA GLN A 74 18.27 14.44 -4.13
C GLN A 74 17.33 13.67 -5.07
N TYR A 75 17.84 12.64 -5.76
CA TYR A 75 17.09 11.85 -6.75
C TYR A 75 16.84 10.41 -6.28
N GLU A 76 16.80 10.21 -4.96
CA GLU A 76 16.62 8.90 -4.36
C GLU A 76 15.34 8.23 -4.88
N THR A 77 15.51 6.99 -5.33
CA THR A 77 14.42 6.14 -5.80
C THR A 77 14.28 4.97 -4.84
N VAL A 78 13.07 4.78 -4.33
CA VAL A 78 12.76 3.73 -3.35
C VAL A 78 11.72 2.80 -3.95
N VAL A 79 12.09 1.54 -4.14
CA VAL A 79 11.22 0.53 -4.75
C VAL A 79 11.00 -0.59 -3.73
N PRO A 80 9.75 -0.92 -3.34
CA PRO A 80 9.48 -2.07 -2.49
C PRO A 80 10.10 -3.35 -3.06
N LEU A 81 10.65 -4.23 -2.20
CA LEU A 81 11.09 -5.57 -2.62
C LEU A 81 9.91 -6.51 -2.92
N GLU A 82 8.70 -6.13 -2.51
CA GLU A 82 7.47 -6.87 -2.78
C GLU A 82 7.21 -6.89 -4.30
N ASP A 83 6.67 -8.02 -4.79
CA ASP A 83 6.37 -8.19 -6.20
C ASP A 83 5.41 -7.08 -6.69
N PRO A 84 5.72 -6.39 -7.81
CA PRO A 84 4.90 -5.26 -8.29
C PRO A 84 3.42 -5.60 -8.44
N ILE A 85 3.09 -6.84 -8.82
CA ILE A 85 1.69 -7.28 -8.96
C ILE A 85 0.92 -7.19 -7.64
N ILE A 86 1.58 -7.37 -6.49
CA ILE A 86 0.94 -7.23 -5.17
C ILE A 86 0.60 -5.78 -4.90
N THR A 87 1.50 -4.86 -5.26
CA THR A 87 1.27 -3.42 -5.11
C THR A 87 0.16 -2.94 -6.03
N GLU A 88 0.14 -3.43 -7.27
CA GLU A 88 -0.91 -3.14 -8.25
C GLU A 88 -2.29 -3.60 -7.76
N VAL A 89 -2.43 -4.88 -7.36
CA VAL A 89 -3.68 -5.40 -6.78
C VAL A 89 -4.14 -4.57 -5.58
N THR A 90 -3.21 -4.14 -4.73
CA THR A 90 -3.54 -3.31 -3.56
C THR A 90 -4.12 -1.96 -3.99
N SER A 91 -3.49 -1.28 -4.95
CA SER A 91 -3.95 0.00 -5.47
C SER A 91 -5.29 -0.12 -6.18
N THR A 92 -5.47 -1.11 -7.06
CA THR A 92 -6.73 -1.34 -7.77
C THR A 92 -7.88 -1.66 -6.80
N LEU A 93 -7.65 -2.47 -5.77
CA LEU A 93 -8.67 -2.73 -4.74
C LEU A 93 -9.08 -1.46 -3.99
N GLN A 94 -8.15 -0.53 -3.75
CA GLN A 94 -8.46 0.75 -3.12
C GLN A 94 -9.34 1.61 -4.03
N GLU A 95 -9.02 1.70 -5.32
CA GLU A 95 -9.81 2.42 -6.32
C GLU A 95 -11.21 1.81 -6.47
N TRP A 96 -11.28 0.50 -6.64
CA TRP A 96 -12.55 -0.23 -6.75
C TRP A 96 -13.38 -0.16 -5.48
N SER A 97 -12.77 -0.03 -4.29
CA SER A 97 -13.54 0.16 -3.04
C SER A 97 -14.38 1.44 -3.05
N VAL A 98 -13.91 2.49 -3.73
CA VAL A 98 -14.64 3.75 -3.90
C VAL A 98 -15.77 3.55 -4.90
N LEU A 99 -15.48 2.95 -6.06
CA LEU A 99 -16.47 2.66 -7.09
C LEU A 99 -17.59 1.74 -6.58
N TRP A 100 -17.23 0.68 -5.85
CA TRP A 100 -18.15 -0.28 -5.26
C TRP A 100 -19.18 0.39 -4.33
N LYS A 101 -18.72 1.31 -3.46
CA LYS A 101 -19.63 2.11 -2.61
C LYS A 101 -20.55 3.00 -3.44
N GLN A 102 -20.06 3.57 -4.54
CA GLN A 102 -20.90 4.38 -5.44
C GLN A 102 -21.97 3.55 -6.17
N LEU A 103 -21.66 2.31 -6.55
CA LEU A 103 -22.64 1.41 -7.18
C LEU A 103 -23.83 1.13 -6.26
N TYR A 104 -23.57 0.97 -4.95
CA TYR A 104 -24.62 0.82 -3.94
C TYR A 104 -25.54 2.05 -3.90
N VAL A 105 -24.96 3.25 -3.77
CA VAL A 105 -25.71 4.52 -3.71
C VAL A 105 -26.52 4.76 -4.99
N LYS A 106 -25.98 4.37 -6.15
CA LYS A 106 -26.65 4.49 -7.46
C LYS A 106 -27.62 3.34 -7.78
N HIS A 107 -27.89 2.45 -6.82
CA HIS A 107 -28.76 1.27 -6.98
C HIS A 107 -28.39 0.36 -8.17
N LYS A 108 -27.10 0.26 -8.51
CA LYS A 108 -26.57 -0.64 -9.56
C LYS A 108 -26.23 -2.02 -8.97
N VAL A 109 -27.27 -2.73 -8.54
CA VAL A 109 -27.15 -3.94 -7.70
C VAL A 109 -26.34 -5.06 -8.36
N ASP A 110 -26.55 -5.34 -9.64
CA ASP A 110 -25.83 -6.43 -10.33
C ASP A 110 -24.32 -6.15 -10.40
N LEU A 111 -23.94 -4.93 -10.79
CA LEU A 111 -22.54 -4.50 -10.84
C LEU A 111 -21.91 -4.47 -9.45
N PHE A 112 -22.66 -4.06 -8.42
CA PHE A 112 -22.19 -4.08 -7.04
C PHE A 112 -21.77 -5.49 -6.59
N TYR A 113 -22.58 -6.51 -6.87
CA TYR A 113 -22.25 -7.88 -6.49
C TYR A 113 -21.14 -8.48 -7.36
N LYS A 114 -21.12 -8.20 -8.66
CA LYS A 114 -20.03 -8.62 -9.55
C LYS A 114 -18.69 -8.04 -9.11
N LEU A 115 -18.62 -6.73 -8.88
CA LEU A 115 -17.39 -6.07 -8.43
C LEU A 115 -16.93 -6.60 -7.07
N ARG A 116 -17.86 -6.78 -6.11
CA ARG A 116 -17.54 -7.39 -4.81
C ARG A 116 -16.92 -8.78 -4.96
N HIS A 117 -17.47 -9.60 -5.85
CA HIS A 117 -16.95 -10.94 -6.09
C HIS A 117 -15.51 -10.90 -6.62
N VAL A 118 -15.25 -10.11 -7.67
CA VAL A 118 -13.91 -9.99 -8.25
C VAL A 118 -12.90 -9.37 -7.26
N MET A 119 -13.32 -8.38 -6.47
CA MET A 119 -12.49 -7.84 -5.39
C MET A 119 -12.08 -8.92 -4.38
N ASN A 120 -13.00 -9.79 -3.97
CA ASN A 120 -12.68 -10.89 -3.05
C ASN A 120 -11.71 -11.91 -3.68
N GLU A 121 -11.90 -12.26 -4.96
CA GLU A 121 -10.98 -13.13 -5.67
C GLU A 121 -9.57 -12.54 -5.72
N LEU A 122 -9.44 -11.24 -6.02
CA LEU A 122 -8.14 -10.55 -6.01
C LEU A 122 -7.50 -10.55 -4.61
N ILE A 123 -8.27 -10.35 -3.54
CA ILE A 123 -7.79 -10.44 -2.16
C ILE A 123 -7.24 -11.84 -1.86
N ASP A 124 -7.95 -12.88 -2.28
CA ASP A 124 -7.54 -14.27 -2.06
C ASP A 124 -6.30 -14.65 -2.89
N LEU A 125 -6.23 -14.26 -4.15
CA LEU A 125 -5.05 -14.48 -5.01
C LEU A 125 -3.82 -13.75 -4.47
N ARG A 126 -3.99 -12.50 -4.00
CA ARG A 126 -2.92 -11.74 -3.35
C ARG A 126 -2.43 -12.44 -2.08
N ARG A 127 -3.34 -12.98 -1.26
CA ARG A 127 -3.00 -13.75 -0.07
C ARG A 127 -2.21 -15.03 -0.42
N GLN A 128 -2.57 -15.71 -1.50
CA GLN A 128 -1.83 -16.89 -1.97
C GLN A 128 -0.39 -16.54 -2.37
N LEU A 129 -0.17 -15.46 -3.13
CA LEU A 129 1.19 -15.02 -3.49
C LEU A 129 2.03 -14.66 -2.26
N LEU A 130 1.42 -14.01 -1.27
CA LEU A 130 2.11 -13.65 -0.02
C LEU A 130 2.36 -14.84 0.92
N SER A 131 1.78 -16.01 0.65
CA SER A 131 1.96 -17.19 1.50
C SER A 131 3.39 -17.72 1.48
N GLY A 132 4.14 -17.53 0.38
CA GLY A 132 5.54 -17.96 0.24
C GLY A 132 5.76 -19.46 0.01
N HIS A 133 4.71 -20.28 -0.10
CA HIS A 133 4.82 -21.75 -0.24
C HIS A 133 4.50 -22.27 -1.64
N LEU A 134 4.36 -21.38 -2.63
CA LEU A 134 4.01 -21.74 -4.00
C LEU A 134 5.26 -22.07 -4.83
N THR A 135 5.15 -23.04 -5.74
CA THR A 135 6.17 -23.28 -6.76
C THR A 135 6.18 -22.15 -7.80
N GLN A 136 7.24 -22.07 -8.62
CA GLN A 136 7.32 -21.05 -9.67
C GLN A 136 6.16 -21.14 -10.67
N ASP A 137 5.77 -22.34 -11.08
CA ASP A 137 4.63 -22.54 -11.98
C ASP A 137 3.30 -22.11 -11.34
N GLN A 138 3.10 -22.39 -10.05
CA GLN A 138 1.92 -21.95 -9.30
C GLN A 138 1.89 -20.43 -9.16
N VAL A 139 3.02 -19.79 -8.84
CA VAL A 139 3.13 -18.33 -8.79
C VAL A 139 2.77 -17.72 -10.15
N ARG A 140 3.31 -18.26 -11.25
CA ARG A 140 3.00 -17.79 -12.61
C ARG A 140 1.50 -17.87 -12.89
N GLU A 141 0.87 -18.96 -12.49
CA GLU A 141 -0.56 -19.17 -12.72
C GLU A 141 -1.43 -18.23 -11.87
N VAL A 142 -1.09 -18.01 -10.60
CA VAL A 142 -1.81 -17.05 -9.75
C VAL A 142 -1.66 -15.62 -10.30
N LYS A 143 -0.47 -15.23 -10.78
CA LYS A 143 -0.27 -13.94 -11.43
C LYS A 143 -1.13 -13.78 -12.69
N ARG A 144 -1.19 -14.82 -13.53
CA ARG A 144 -2.05 -14.82 -14.72
C ARG A 144 -3.52 -14.60 -14.36
N HIS A 145 -4.01 -15.28 -13.32
CA HIS A 145 -5.38 -15.08 -12.83
C HIS A 145 -5.62 -13.66 -12.34
N ILE A 146 -4.66 -13.07 -11.62
CA ILE A 146 -4.75 -11.67 -11.19
C ILE A 146 -4.89 -10.75 -12.40
N THR A 147 -4.00 -10.86 -13.39
CA THR A 147 -4.03 -10.02 -14.59
C THR A 147 -5.38 -10.08 -15.29
N VAL A 148 -5.92 -11.28 -15.54
CA VAL A 148 -7.24 -11.44 -16.18
C VAL A 148 -8.36 -10.76 -15.39
N ARG A 149 -8.30 -10.79 -14.05
CA ARG A 149 -9.31 -10.14 -13.20
C ARG A 149 -9.17 -8.62 -13.17
N LEU A 150 -7.94 -8.11 -13.17
CA LEU A 150 -7.68 -6.67 -13.25
C LEU A 150 -8.16 -6.12 -14.60
N ASP A 151 -7.84 -6.80 -15.71
CA ASP A 151 -8.25 -6.42 -17.06
C ASP A 151 -9.79 -6.35 -17.16
N TRP A 152 -10.48 -7.38 -16.68
CA TRP A 152 -11.95 -7.41 -16.68
C TRP A 152 -12.60 -6.23 -15.94
N GLY A 153 -12.03 -5.79 -14.82
CA GLY A 153 -12.62 -4.71 -14.02
C GLY A 153 -12.20 -3.30 -14.45
N ASN A 154 -11.23 -3.18 -15.35
CA ASN A 154 -10.80 -1.92 -15.95
C ASN A 154 -11.51 -1.61 -17.28
N GLU A 155 -12.22 -2.59 -17.86
CA GLU A 155 -13.16 -2.41 -18.98
C GLU A 155 -14.50 -1.80 -18.54
#